data_AF-A0A9E4ADK9-F1
#
_entry.id   AF-A0A9E4ADK9-F1
#
_cell.length_a   1.000
_cell.length_b   1.000
_cell.length_c   1.000
_cell.angle_alpha   90.00
_cell.angle_beta   90.00
_cell.angle_gamma   90.00
#
_symmetry.space_group_name_H-M   'P 1'
#
loop_
_entity.id
_entity.type
_entity.pdbx_description
1 polymer ?
#
loop_
_entity_poly.entity_id
_entity_poly.type
_entity_poly.pdbx_seq_one_letter_code
_entity_poly.pdbx_strand_id
1 'polypeptide(L)'
;MDQKFEKWKRWLADEIHWEIEELVTNKHIFWEIQKMIDDNPNIQEPCSFNWFIGQIYSDYGVIAVRRQIKSDRQSISFVRLLKEMIMDPGVLSRERFVNMYRIGMKNIEESKTEYIGNKTFDRHFSGGCTNYNHIDPIMVQQDLDELKKHSCKLEDFADKRVAHYDKKAPKTIPTFNDLDACIDWLEKLTIKYTLLFEGKDLGENLVIEFLEDYWEEIFSQPWIVDTARQTYNSLDRDL
;
A
#
# COMPACT_ATOMS: atom_id res chain seq x y z
N MET A 1 -21.22 -7.09 -20.33
CA MET A 1 -20.13 -6.60 -19.46
C MET A 1 -19.69 -7.77 -18.60
N ASP A 2 -18.40 -8.08 -18.58
CA ASP A 2 -17.87 -9.26 -17.89
C ASP A 2 -17.93 -9.05 -16.37
N GLN A 3 -18.80 -9.81 -15.69
CA GLN A 3 -19.02 -9.69 -14.24
C GLN A 3 -17.74 -9.87 -13.41
N LYS A 4 -16.79 -10.66 -13.91
CA LYS A 4 -15.56 -10.96 -13.19
C LYS A 4 -14.58 -9.79 -13.26
N PHE A 5 -14.48 -9.16 -14.43
CA PHE A 5 -13.69 -7.93 -14.60
C PHE A 5 -14.20 -6.82 -13.69
N GLU A 6 -15.52 -6.54 -13.68
CA GLU A 6 -16.08 -5.47 -12.83
C GLU A 6 -15.89 -5.78 -11.34
N LYS A 7 -16.00 -7.04 -10.94
CA LYS A 7 -15.70 -7.47 -9.57
C LYS A 7 -14.25 -7.16 -9.19
N TRP A 8 -13.30 -7.55 -10.03
CA TRP A 8 -11.87 -7.34 -9.78
C TRP A 8 -11.48 -5.87 -9.80
N LYS A 9 -12.02 -5.10 -10.76
CA LYS A 9 -11.83 -3.66 -10.84
C LYS A 9 -12.30 -2.98 -9.56
N ARG A 10 -13.51 -3.32 -9.10
CA ARG A 10 -14.07 -2.79 -7.85
C ARG A 10 -13.21 -3.15 -6.63
N TRP A 11 -12.75 -4.40 -6.53
CA TRP A 11 -11.85 -4.81 -5.45
C TRP A 11 -10.56 -3.98 -5.44
N LEU A 12 -9.97 -3.76 -6.62
CA LEU A 12 -8.76 -2.96 -6.73
C LEU A 12 -9.02 -1.49 -6.38
N ALA A 13 -9.98 -0.85 -7.05
CA ALA A 13 -10.20 0.58 -6.96
C ALA A 13 -10.79 1.03 -5.61
N ASP A 14 -11.76 0.27 -5.07
CA ASP A 14 -12.54 0.74 -3.94
C ASP A 14 -11.97 0.29 -2.59
N GLU A 15 -11.30 -0.87 -2.55
CA GLU A 15 -10.90 -1.51 -1.29
C GLU A 15 -9.38 -1.59 -1.15
N ILE A 16 -8.71 -2.15 -2.17
CA ILE A 16 -7.27 -2.40 -2.11
C ILE A 16 -6.49 -1.09 -2.26
N HIS A 17 -6.80 -0.29 -3.27
CA HIS A 17 -6.08 0.96 -3.55
C HIS A 17 -6.09 1.89 -2.34
N TRP A 18 -7.27 2.14 -1.79
CA TRP A 18 -7.46 3.00 -0.62
C TRP A 18 -6.58 2.55 0.56
N GLU A 19 -6.52 1.24 0.87
CA GLU A 19 -5.76 0.76 2.02
C GLU A 19 -4.25 0.87 1.80
N ILE A 20 -3.79 0.64 0.55
CA ILE A 20 -2.38 0.82 0.22
C ILE A 20 -2.00 2.30 0.25
N GLU A 21 -2.86 3.18 -0.23
CA GLU A 21 -2.66 4.63 -0.15
C GLU A 21 -2.57 5.12 1.30
N GLU A 22 -3.44 4.62 2.20
CA GLU A 22 -3.35 4.91 3.63
C GLU A 22 -2.04 4.40 4.24
N LEU A 23 -1.57 3.21 3.85
CA LEU A 23 -0.26 2.69 4.29
C LEU A 23 0.91 3.57 3.86
N VAL A 24 0.91 4.02 2.59
CA VAL A 24 1.94 4.92 2.06
C VAL A 24 1.91 6.27 2.78
N THR A 25 0.71 6.80 3.01
CA THR A 25 0.48 8.04 3.78
C THR A 25 1.06 7.92 5.20
N ASN A 26 0.69 6.87 5.92
CA ASN A 26 1.13 6.65 7.30
C ASN A 26 2.63 6.42 7.40
N LYS A 27 3.22 5.71 6.43
CA LYS A 27 4.68 5.56 6.32
C LYS A 27 5.36 6.92 6.14
N HIS A 28 4.86 7.77 5.26
CA HIS A 28 5.41 9.11 5.04
C HIS A 28 5.36 9.96 6.31
N ILE A 29 4.19 10.06 6.93
CA ILE A 29 3.99 10.83 8.18
C ILE A 29 4.91 10.32 9.29
N PHE A 30 4.99 9.00 9.48
CA PHE A 30 5.84 8.40 10.52
C PHE A 30 7.30 8.83 10.36
N TRP A 31 7.85 8.74 9.15
CA TRP A 31 9.26 9.06 8.89
C TRP A 31 9.55 10.56 8.93
N GLU A 32 8.63 11.42 8.47
CA GLU A 32 8.79 12.88 8.66
C GLU A 32 8.72 13.25 10.15
N ILE A 33 7.89 12.60 10.97
CA ILE A 33 7.91 12.77 12.43
C ILE A 33 9.27 12.36 13.01
N GLN A 34 9.82 11.19 12.62
CA GLN A 34 11.13 10.76 13.11
C GLN A 34 12.21 11.78 12.75
N LYS A 35 12.19 12.28 11.52
CA LYS A 35 13.13 13.30 11.04
C LYS A 35 12.98 14.63 11.79
N MET A 36 11.76 15.11 12.02
CA MET A 36 11.51 16.31 12.84
C MET A 36 12.05 16.16 14.27
N ILE A 37 11.93 14.96 14.85
CA ILE A 37 12.50 14.66 16.16
C ILE A 37 14.03 14.70 16.07
N ASP A 38 14.63 13.95 15.16
CA ASP A 38 16.09 13.84 14.99
C ASP A 38 16.75 15.20 14.72
N ASP A 39 16.11 16.06 13.93
CA ASP A 39 16.60 17.40 13.56
C ASP A 39 16.48 18.43 14.70
N ASN A 40 15.71 18.15 15.76
CA ASN A 40 15.48 19.07 16.86
C ASN A 40 16.30 18.70 18.11
N PRO A 41 17.46 19.34 18.35
CA PRO A 41 18.33 18.99 19.48
C PRO A 41 17.70 19.27 20.86
N ASN A 42 16.61 20.04 20.93
CA ASN A 42 15.98 20.42 22.21
C ASN A 42 15.00 19.37 22.75
N ILE A 43 14.69 18.33 21.99
CA ILE A 43 13.71 17.29 22.35
C ILE A 43 14.29 15.87 22.34
N GLN A 44 15.61 15.74 22.41
CA GLN A 44 16.36 14.48 22.35
C GLN A 44 16.29 13.62 23.64
N GLU A 45 15.29 13.86 24.47
CA GLU A 45 15.09 13.12 25.71
C GLU A 45 14.29 11.83 25.43
N PRO A 46 14.66 10.69 26.03
CA PRO A 46 13.83 9.49 25.96
C PRO A 46 12.42 9.78 26.47
N CYS A 47 11.41 9.59 25.62
CA CYS A 47 10.03 9.79 26.01
C CYS A 47 9.10 8.68 25.50
N SER A 48 8.09 8.34 26.30
CA SER A 48 7.09 7.33 25.95
C SER A 48 6.29 7.67 24.70
N PHE A 49 6.27 8.94 24.29
CA PHE A 49 5.63 9.39 23.06
C PHE A 49 6.31 8.79 21.81
N ASN A 50 7.64 8.81 21.72
CA ASN A 50 8.36 8.23 20.58
C ASN A 50 8.13 6.72 20.47
N TRP A 51 8.10 6.04 21.62
CA TRP A 51 7.76 4.62 21.68
C TRP A 51 6.32 4.36 21.22
N PHE A 52 5.37 5.17 21.69
CA PHE A 52 3.96 5.08 21.30
C PHE A 52 3.77 5.27 19.80
N ILE A 53 4.38 6.29 19.18
CA ILE A 53 4.30 6.53 17.73
C ILE A 53 4.87 5.36 16.95
N GLY A 54 6.03 4.82 17.35
CA GLY A 54 6.61 3.63 16.72
C GLY A 54 5.71 2.40 16.84
N GLN A 55 5.05 2.22 17.99
CA GLN A 55 4.10 1.13 18.16
C GLN A 55 2.86 1.30 17.27
N ILE A 56 2.27 2.50 17.21
CA ILE A 56 1.09 2.74 16.35
C ILE A 56 1.41 2.48 14.88
N TYR A 57 2.54 2.99 14.38
CA TYR A 57 2.97 2.74 13.00
C TYR A 57 3.14 1.25 12.71
N SER A 58 3.85 0.54 13.58
CA SER A 58 4.10 -0.90 13.39
C SER A 58 2.83 -1.75 13.50
N ASP A 59 2.01 -1.57 14.54
CA ASP A 59 0.80 -2.35 14.77
C ASP A 59 -0.23 -2.13 13.64
N TYR A 60 -0.46 -0.86 13.27
CA TYR A 60 -1.35 -0.51 12.16
C TYR A 60 -0.84 -1.11 10.84
N GLY A 61 0.42 -0.84 10.49
CA GLY A 61 0.99 -1.24 9.20
C GLY A 61 1.03 -2.75 9.02
N VAL A 62 1.44 -3.48 10.06
CA VAL A 62 1.49 -4.95 10.04
C VAL A 62 0.09 -5.56 9.85
N ILE A 63 -0.94 -5.02 10.51
CA ILE A 63 -2.30 -5.53 10.38
C ILE A 63 -2.90 -5.22 9.00
N ALA A 64 -2.63 -4.05 8.44
CA ALA A 64 -3.04 -3.70 7.09
C ALA A 64 -2.38 -4.62 6.04
N VAL A 65 -1.06 -4.80 6.12
CA VAL A 65 -0.34 -5.78 5.28
C VAL A 65 -0.95 -7.18 5.42
N ARG A 66 -1.26 -7.60 6.65
CA ARG A 66 -1.90 -8.89 6.91
C ARG A 66 -3.23 -9.04 6.16
N ARG A 67 -4.09 -8.00 6.11
CA ARG A 67 -5.36 -8.04 5.36
C ARG A 67 -5.12 -8.28 3.88
N GLN A 68 -4.09 -7.66 3.30
CA GLN A 68 -3.77 -7.78 1.87
C GLN A 68 -3.16 -9.13 1.45
N ILE A 69 -2.58 -9.87 2.39
CA ILE A 69 -1.95 -11.17 2.11
C ILE A 69 -2.80 -12.38 2.45
N LYS A 70 -3.88 -12.22 3.24
CA LYS A 70 -4.82 -13.32 3.48
C LYS A 70 -5.53 -13.70 2.18
N SER A 71 -5.84 -14.99 2.05
CA SER A 71 -6.43 -15.55 0.82
C SER A 71 -7.69 -16.37 1.07
N ASP A 72 -8.35 -16.11 2.19
CA ASP A 72 -9.63 -16.72 2.48
C ASP A 72 -10.71 -16.24 1.51
N ARG A 73 -11.78 -17.02 1.39
CA ARG A 73 -12.85 -16.79 0.41
C ARG A 73 -13.74 -15.59 0.75
N GLN A 74 -13.59 -14.98 1.92
CA GLN A 74 -14.41 -13.86 2.37
C GLN A 74 -13.64 -12.53 2.28
N SER A 75 -12.31 -12.55 2.32
CA SER A 75 -11.49 -11.35 2.20
C SER A 75 -11.38 -10.81 0.78
N ILE A 76 -11.46 -9.49 0.66
CA ILE A 76 -10.98 -8.74 -0.50
C ILE A 76 -9.53 -8.40 -0.20
N SER A 77 -8.59 -8.92 -0.99
CA SER A 77 -7.16 -8.77 -0.74
C SER A 77 -6.36 -8.85 -2.03
N PHE A 78 -5.17 -8.24 -2.03
CA PHE A 78 -4.24 -8.30 -3.14
C PHE A 78 -3.90 -9.74 -3.54
N VAL A 79 -3.56 -10.60 -2.57
CA VAL A 79 -3.23 -12.01 -2.85
C VAL A 79 -4.39 -12.75 -3.51
N ARG A 80 -5.63 -12.49 -3.07
CA ARG A 80 -6.80 -13.14 -3.68
C ARG A 80 -7.03 -12.65 -5.10
N LEU A 81 -6.90 -11.34 -5.34
CA LEU A 81 -7.01 -10.76 -6.68
C LEU A 81 -5.99 -11.41 -7.64
N LEU A 82 -4.70 -11.46 -7.25
CA LEU A 82 -3.64 -12.07 -8.06
C LEU A 82 -3.91 -13.55 -8.35
N LYS A 83 -4.34 -14.32 -7.33
CA LYS A 83 -4.72 -15.73 -7.51
C LYS A 83 -5.85 -15.90 -8.52
N GLU A 84 -6.90 -15.07 -8.45
CA GLU A 84 -8.01 -15.15 -9.38
C GLU A 84 -7.60 -14.78 -10.82
N MET A 85 -6.68 -13.82 -10.97
CA MET A 85 -6.10 -13.42 -12.25
C MET A 85 -5.23 -14.52 -12.88
N ILE A 86 -4.42 -15.22 -12.08
CA ILE A 86 -3.64 -16.39 -12.54
C ILE A 86 -4.57 -17.50 -13.03
N MET A 87 -5.67 -17.74 -12.34
CA MET A 87 -6.63 -18.81 -12.67
C MET A 87 -7.45 -18.51 -13.92
N ASP A 88 -7.61 -17.24 -14.29
CA ASP A 88 -8.46 -16.82 -15.41
C ASP A 88 -7.92 -15.56 -16.08
N PRO A 89 -6.73 -15.65 -16.70
CA PRO A 89 -6.05 -14.48 -17.24
C PRO A 89 -6.81 -13.86 -18.43
N GLY A 90 -7.66 -14.63 -19.10
CA GLY A 90 -8.45 -14.20 -20.27
C GLY A 90 -9.42 -13.05 -20.00
N VAL A 91 -9.85 -12.86 -18.75
CA VAL A 91 -10.68 -11.71 -18.31
C VAL A 91 -9.96 -10.38 -18.59
N LEU A 92 -8.63 -10.38 -18.47
CA LEU A 92 -7.75 -9.23 -18.67
C LEU A 92 -7.10 -9.32 -20.05
N SER A 93 -7.93 -9.14 -21.07
CA SER A 93 -7.51 -9.21 -22.46
C SER A 93 -6.74 -7.96 -22.91
N ARG A 94 -5.86 -8.15 -23.90
CA ARG A 94 -5.18 -7.06 -24.61
C ARG A 94 -6.17 -6.10 -25.23
N GLU A 95 -7.20 -6.62 -25.88
CA GLU A 95 -8.25 -5.83 -26.54
C GLU A 95 -8.89 -4.85 -25.54
N ARG A 96 -9.26 -5.34 -24.35
CA ARG A 96 -9.86 -4.52 -23.30
C ARG A 96 -8.90 -3.41 -22.88
N PHE A 97 -7.65 -3.75 -22.60
CA PHE A 97 -6.63 -2.79 -22.18
C PHE A 97 -6.39 -1.69 -23.23
N VAL A 98 -6.19 -2.08 -24.50
CA VAL A 98 -5.96 -1.14 -25.61
C VAL A 98 -7.18 -0.22 -25.81
N ASN A 99 -8.39 -0.76 -25.64
CA ASN A 99 -9.61 0.05 -25.73
C ASN A 99 -9.71 1.12 -24.62
N MET A 100 -9.19 0.86 -23.42
CA MET A 100 -9.14 1.88 -22.36
C MET A 100 -8.25 3.07 -22.75
N TYR A 101 -7.13 2.83 -23.43
CA TYR A 101 -6.27 3.89 -23.97
C TYR A 101 -6.98 4.73 -25.03
N ARG A 102 -7.71 4.08 -25.95
CA ARG A 102 -8.51 4.80 -26.97
C ARG A 102 -9.53 5.74 -26.32
N ILE A 103 -10.20 5.28 -25.26
CA ILE A 103 -11.21 6.08 -24.53
C ILE A 103 -10.54 7.22 -23.74
N GLY A 104 -9.48 6.92 -22.98
CA GLY A 104 -8.78 7.89 -22.14
C GLY A 104 -8.05 8.98 -22.94
N MET A 105 -7.62 8.66 -24.16
CA MET A 105 -6.88 9.55 -25.06
C MET A 105 -7.72 10.00 -26.27
N LYS A 106 -9.03 10.23 -26.10
CA LYS A 106 -9.98 10.54 -27.20
C LYS A 106 -9.62 11.68 -28.16
N ASN A 107 -8.68 12.56 -27.78
CA ASN A 107 -8.21 13.67 -28.60
C ASN A 107 -6.95 13.33 -29.42
N ILE A 108 -6.46 12.09 -29.34
CA ILE A 108 -5.29 11.58 -30.07
C ILE A 108 -5.78 10.64 -31.18
N GLU A 109 -5.07 10.61 -32.30
CA GLU A 109 -5.36 9.71 -33.42
C GLU A 109 -5.46 8.24 -32.96
N GLU A 110 -6.48 7.53 -33.42
CA GLU A 110 -6.78 6.16 -33.01
C GLU A 110 -5.58 5.22 -33.21
N SER A 111 -4.93 5.31 -34.37
CA SER A 111 -3.73 4.52 -34.71
C SER A 111 -2.61 4.69 -33.67
N LYS A 112 -2.43 5.91 -33.15
CA LYS A 112 -1.41 6.25 -32.16
C LYS A 112 -1.79 5.75 -30.77
N THR A 113 -3.06 5.89 -30.36
CA THR A 113 -3.53 5.36 -29.08
C THR A 113 -3.48 3.83 -29.02
N GLU A 114 -3.82 3.17 -30.13
CA GLU A 114 -3.68 1.71 -30.28
C GLU A 114 -2.22 1.26 -30.22
N TYR A 115 -1.32 1.96 -30.91
CA TYR A 115 0.10 1.67 -30.86
C TYR A 115 0.66 1.81 -29.44
N ILE A 116 0.30 2.88 -28.72
CA ILE A 116 0.72 3.11 -27.33
C ILE A 116 0.17 2.00 -26.43
N GLY A 117 -1.13 1.70 -26.50
CA GLY A 117 -1.77 0.67 -25.69
C GLY A 117 -1.13 -0.71 -25.90
N ASN A 118 -0.88 -1.10 -27.15
CA ASN A 118 -0.21 -2.38 -27.44
C ASN A 118 1.22 -2.41 -26.89
N LYS A 119 1.99 -1.35 -27.10
CA LYS A 119 3.37 -1.25 -26.60
C LYS A 119 3.44 -1.30 -25.08
N THR A 120 2.51 -0.64 -24.38
CA THR A 120 2.42 -0.69 -22.92
C THR A 120 2.03 -2.10 -22.45
N PHE A 121 1.06 -2.73 -23.11
CA PHE A 121 0.66 -4.10 -22.78
C PHE A 121 1.81 -5.09 -22.95
N ASP A 122 2.56 -4.95 -24.04
CA ASP A 122 3.72 -5.78 -24.34
C ASP A 122 4.76 -5.68 -23.22
N ARG A 123 5.10 -4.44 -22.85
CA ARG A 123 6.11 -4.12 -21.85
C ARG A 123 5.77 -4.61 -20.45
N HIS A 124 4.50 -4.48 -20.04
CA HIS A 124 4.13 -4.64 -18.63
C HIS A 124 3.33 -5.91 -18.32
N PHE A 125 2.57 -6.42 -19.29
CA PHE A 125 1.52 -7.41 -19.00
C PHE A 125 1.64 -8.72 -19.78
N SER A 126 2.45 -8.78 -20.83
CA SER A 126 2.58 -9.98 -21.69
C SER A 126 3.91 -10.74 -21.56
N GLY A 127 4.76 -10.36 -20.60
CA GLY A 127 6.13 -10.88 -20.53
C GLY A 127 6.99 -10.51 -21.75
N GLY A 128 6.67 -9.40 -22.43
CA GLY A 128 7.34 -8.96 -23.66
C GLY A 128 6.86 -9.65 -24.95
N CYS A 129 5.82 -10.48 -24.89
CA CYS A 129 5.31 -11.23 -26.04
C CYS A 129 4.22 -10.46 -26.81
N THR A 130 4.49 -10.09 -28.05
CA THR A 130 3.57 -9.33 -28.91
C THR A 130 2.29 -10.09 -29.29
N ASN A 131 2.30 -11.43 -29.21
CA ASN A 131 1.20 -12.28 -29.68
C ASN A 131 0.29 -12.78 -28.55
N TYR A 132 0.48 -12.30 -27.31
CA TYR A 132 -0.38 -12.65 -26.18
C TYR A 132 -1.66 -11.82 -26.21
N ASN A 133 -2.82 -12.48 -26.19
CA ASN A 133 -4.14 -11.83 -26.23
C ASN A 133 -4.69 -11.48 -24.83
N HIS A 134 -3.98 -11.85 -23.78
CA HIS A 134 -4.31 -11.58 -22.37
C HIS A 134 -3.02 -11.48 -21.57
N ILE A 135 -3.13 -11.12 -20.29
CA ILE A 135 -1.94 -11.01 -19.42
C ILE A 135 -1.22 -12.35 -19.28
N ASP A 136 0.09 -12.31 -19.08
CA ASP A 136 0.90 -13.48 -18.78
C ASP A 136 0.68 -13.92 -17.31
N PRO A 137 0.06 -15.08 -17.05
CA PRO A 137 -0.15 -15.55 -15.68
C PRO A 137 1.16 -15.85 -14.94
N ILE A 138 2.27 -16.10 -15.65
CA ILE A 138 3.59 -16.32 -15.01
C ILE A 138 4.07 -15.02 -14.37
N MET A 139 3.89 -13.88 -15.05
CA MET A 139 4.22 -12.56 -14.49
C MET A 139 3.40 -12.26 -13.23
N VAL A 140 2.11 -12.55 -13.23
CA VAL A 140 1.24 -12.37 -12.04
C VAL A 140 1.68 -13.30 -10.89
N GLN A 141 2.10 -14.52 -11.21
CA GLN A 141 2.61 -15.49 -10.25
C GLN A 141 3.94 -15.03 -9.62
N GLN A 142 4.83 -14.41 -10.41
CA GLN A 142 6.07 -13.80 -9.90
C GLN A 142 5.77 -12.66 -8.93
N ASP A 143 4.84 -11.76 -9.27
CA ASP A 143 4.42 -10.67 -8.37
C ASP A 143 3.87 -11.22 -7.04
N LEU A 144 3.04 -12.27 -7.12
CA LEU A 144 2.47 -12.93 -5.94
C LEU A 144 3.55 -13.57 -5.06
N ASP A 145 4.56 -14.18 -5.66
CA ASP A 145 5.64 -14.82 -4.91
C ASP A 145 6.58 -13.80 -4.26
N GLU A 146 6.87 -12.69 -4.92
CA GLU A 146 7.59 -11.57 -4.31
C GLU A 146 6.79 -10.95 -3.15
N LEU A 147 5.48 -10.75 -3.31
CA LEU A 147 4.63 -10.24 -2.23
C LEU A 147 4.69 -11.15 -0.99
N LYS A 148 4.66 -12.47 -1.17
CA LYS A 148 4.81 -13.42 -0.05
C LYS A 148 6.19 -13.35 0.59
N LYS A 149 7.26 -13.12 -0.18
CA LYS A 149 8.61 -12.97 0.37
C LYS A 149 8.70 -11.75 1.26
N HIS A 150 8.20 -10.60 0.80
CA HIS A 150 8.19 -9.35 1.57
C HIS A 150 7.34 -9.46 2.85
N SER A 151 6.21 -10.18 2.79
CA SER A 151 5.24 -10.23 3.87
C SER A 151 5.42 -11.37 4.88
N CYS A 152 6.22 -12.41 4.58
CA CYS A 152 6.24 -13.64 5.39
C CYS A 152 6.59 -13.41 6.88
N LYS A 153 7.52 -12.50 7.19
CA LYS A 153 7.88 -12.15 8.57
C LYS A 153 6.79 -11.33 9.24
N LEU A 154 6.19 -10.40 8.48
CA LEU A 154 5.12 -9.53 8.94
C LEU A 154 3.87 -10.35 9.28
N GLU A 155 3.53 -11.35 8.46
CA GLU A 155 2.40 -12.25 8.70
C GLU A 155 2.55 -13.02 10.02
N ASP A 156 3.69 -13.66 10.24
CA ASP A 156 3.93 -14.44 11.47
C ASP A 156 3.93 -13.56 12.73
N PHE A 157 4.45 -12.33 12.62
CA PHE A 157 4.40 -11.35 13.70
C PHE A 157 2.97 -10.85 13.95
N ALA A 158 2.24 -10.49 12.89
CA ALA A 158 0.86 -10.04 12.96
C ALA A 158 -0.02 -11.08 13.67
N ASP A 159 0.07 -12.34 13.24
CA ASP A 159 -0.74 -13.43 13.77
C ASP A 159 -0.44 -13.71 15.26
N LYS A 160 0.82 -13.62 15.68
CA LYS A 160 1.25 -14.07 17.03
C LYS A 160 1.40 -12.97 18.08
N ARG A 161 1.53 -11.71 17.67
CA ARG A 161 1.83 -10.60 18.59
C ARG A 161 0.86 -9.44 18.50
N VAL A 162 0.34 -9.14 17.32
CA VAL A 162 -0.55 -7.99 17.13
C VAL A 162 -2.02 -8.41 17.21
N ALA A 163 -2.43 -9.38 16.39
CA ALA A 163 -3.81 -9.88 16.37
C ALA A 163 -4.11 -10.84 17.54
N HIS A 164 -3.12 -11.64 17.93
CA HIS A 164 -3.19 -12.53 19.09
C HIS A 164 -1.95 -12.36 19.95
N TYR A 165 -2.03 -12.80 21.20
CA TYR A 165 -0.88 -12.93 22.08
C TYR A 165 -0.54 -14.42 22.27
N ASP A 166 0.10 -15.00 21.25
CA ASP A 166 0.36 -16.42 21.22
C ASP A 166 1.43 -16.84 22.23
N LYS A 167 1.22 -17.99 22.88
CA LYS A 167 2.22 -18.61 23.76
C LYS A 167 3.54 -18.87 23.03
N LYS A 168 3.49 -19.15 21.73
CA LYS A 168 4.67 -19.32 20.88
C LYS A 168 5.06 -17.97 20.27
N ALA A 169 6.34 -17.63 20.36
CA ALA A 169 6.86 -16.44 19.73
C ALA A 169 6.85 -16.52 18.19
N PRO A 170 6.80 -15.36 17.51
CA PRO A 170 7.12 -15.31 16.09
C PRO A 170 8.55 -15.80 15.85
N LYS A 171 8.79 -16.38 14.67
CA LYS A 171 10.10 -16.93 14.30
C LYS A 171 11.16 -15.83 14.24
N THR A 172 10.76 -14.66 13.78
CA THR A 172 11.59 -13.47 13.66
C THR A 172 10.74 -12.26 14.01
N ILE A 173 11.34 -11.27 14.67
CA ILE A 173 10.72 -9.98 14.90
C ILE A 173 11.04 -9.11 13.66
N PRO A 174 10.04 -8.61 12.92
CA PRO A 174 10.27 -7.72 11.79
C PRO A 174 10.80 -6.37 12.25
N THR A 175 11.57 -5.71 11.39
CA THR A 175 12.04 -4.34 11.54
C THR A 175 11.09 -3.36 10.84
N PHE A 176 11.23 -2.05 11.11
CA PHE A 176 10.54 -1.03 10.30
C PHE A 176 10.89 -1.15 8.82
N ASN A 177 12.14 -1.46 8.48
CA ASN A 177 12.55 -1.69 7.09
C ASN A 177 11.85 -2.89 6.44
N ASP A 178 11.56 -3.96 7.19
CA ASP A 178 10.78 -5.09 6.66
C ASP A 178 9.33 -4.65 6.33
N LEU A 179 8.72 -3.82 7.19
CA LEU A 179 7.39 -3.26 6.96
C LEU A 179 7.38 -2.32 5.76
N ASP A 180 8.31 -1.35 5.74
CA ASP A 180 8.46 -0.36 4.68
C ASP A 180 8.66 -1.00 3.31
N ALA A 181 9.53 -2.02 3.23
CA ALA A 181 9.78 -2.72 1.98
C ALA A 181 8.54 -3.48 1.48
N CYS A 182 7.68 -3.96 2.40
CA CYS A 182 6.42 -4.59 2.02
C CYS A 182 5.38 -3.56 1.57
N ILE A 183 5.32 -2.38 2.20
CA ILE A 183 4.46 -1.27 1.76
C ILE A 183 4.88 -0.81 0.36
N ASP A 184 6.17 -0.61 0.12
CA ASP A 184 6.71 -0.21 -1.20
C ASP A 184 6.40 -1.24 -2.28
N TRP A 185 6.41 -2.53 -1.93
CA TRP A 185 6.04 -3.58 -2.87
C TRP A 185 4.54 -3.56 -3.17
N LEU A 186 3.68 -3.40 -2.16
CA LEU A 186 2.24 -3.26 -2.35
C LEU A 186 1.89 -2.02 -3.19
N GLU A 187 2.55 -0.89 -2.95
CA GLU A 187 2.40 0.34 -3.74
C GLU A 187 2.70 0.10 -5.22
N LYS A 188 3.85 -0.53 -5.52
CA LYS A 188 4.23 -0.90 -6.90
C LYS A 188 3.20 -1.78 -7.57
N LEU A 189 2.64 -2.76 -6.84
CA LEU A 189 1.58 -3.60 -7.37
C LEU A 189 0.31 -2.79 -7.62
N THR A 190 -0.10 -1.92 -6.69
CA THR A 190 -1.27 -1.05 -6.85
C THR A 190 -1.14 -0.20 -8.11
N ILE A 191 -0.02 0.49 -8.31
CA ILE A 191 0.25 1.29 -9.52
C ILE A 191 0.14 0.44 -10.79
N LYS A 192 0.85 -0.71 -10.80
CA LYS A 192 0.89 -1.63 -11.95
C LYS A 192 -0.50 -2.14 -12.32
N TYR A 193 -1.30 -2.55 -11.33
CA TYR A 193 -2.61 -3.13 -11.59
C TYR A 193 -3.67 -2.06 -11.83
N THR A 194 -3.56 -0.86 -11.26
CA THR A 194 -4.44 0.27 -11.63
C THR A 194 -4.26 0.64 -13.10
N LEU A 195 -3.02 0.64 -13.59
CA LEU A 195 -2.75 0.78 -15.02
C LEU A 195 -3.48 -0.29 -15.84
N LEU A 196 -3.43 -1.56 -15.41
CA LEU A 196 -4.08 -2.67 -16.11
C LEU A 196 -5.61 -2.59 -16.11
N PHE A 197 -6.23 -2.15 -15.01
CA PHE A 197 -7.68 -2.14 -14.84
C PHE A 197 -8.35 -0.83 -15.30
N GLU A 198 -7.61 0.27 -15.33
CA GLU A 198 -8.17 1.59 -15.60
C GLU A 198 -7.49 2.33 -16.75
N GLY A 199 -6.33 1.86 -17.23
CA GLY A 199 -5.52 2.59 -18.20
C GLY A 199 -4.95 3.90 -17.68
N LYS A 200 -4.96 4.10 -16.35
CA LYS A 200 -4.40 5.27 -15.67
C LYS A 200 -2.95 5.02 -15.29
N ASP A 201 -2.07 5.88 -15.74
CA ASP A 201 -0.69 5.93 -15.29
C ASP A 201 -0.62 6.80 -14.03
N LEU A 202 -0.41 6.17 -12.87
CA LEU A 202 -0.27 6.88 -11.59
C LEU A 202 1.17 7.37 -11.35
N GLY A 203 2.09 7.15 -12.28
CA GLY A 203 3.50 7.50 -12.11
C GLY A 203 4.30 6.45 -11.35
N GLU A 204 5.39 6.89 -10.71
CA GLU A 204 6.32 5.99 -10.01
C GLU A 204 5.90 5.67 -8.57
N ASN A 205 5.15 6.58 -7.93
CA ASN A 205 4.65 6.46 -6.56
C ASN A 205 3.19 6.93 -6.53
N LEU A 206 2.42 6.44 -5.56
CA LEU A 206 1.06 6.92 -5.32
C LEU A 206 1.15 8.37 -4.84
N VAL A 207 0.33 9.23 -5.45
CA VAL A 207 0.15 10.59 -4.95
C VAL A 207 -0.56 10.49 -3.62
N ILE A 208 0.03 11.08 -2.58
CA ILE A 208 -0.59 11.10 -1.27
C ILE A 208 -1.57 12.27 -1.23
N GLU A 209 -2.78 12.06 -1.77
CA GLU A 209 -3.81 13.11 -1.88
C GLU A 209 -4.17 13.71 -0.50
N PHE A 210 -4.03 12.93 0.57
CA PHE A 210 -4.35 13.34 1.94
C PHE A 210 -3.31 14.26 2.62
N LEU A 211 -2.18 14.55 1.97
CA LEU A 211 -1.15 15.45 2.50
C LEU A 211 -1.20 16.87 1.89
N GLU A 212 -2.28 17.21 1.17
CA GLU A 212 -2.51 18.59 0.73
C GLU A 212 -2.68 19.56 1.90
N ASP A 213 -3.15 19.04 3.03
CA ASP A 213 -3.17 19.76 4.29
C ASP A 213 -1.74 19.75 4.85
N TYR A 214 -1.17 20.93 5.12
CA TYR A 214 0.14 21.10 5.76
C TYR A 214 0.13 20.55 7.20
N TRP A 215 0.01 19.23 7.35
CA TRP A 215 -0.24 18.53 8.60
C TRP A 215 0.86 18.79 9.63
N GLU A 216 2.05 19.18 9.19
CA GLU A 216 3.19 19.55 10.04
C GLU A 216 3.01 20.91 10.73
N GLU A 217 2.13 21.79 10.24
CA GLU A 217 1.93 23.13 10.79
C GLU A 217 1.60 23.11 12.27
N ILE A 218 0.94 22.04 12.75
CA ILE A 218 0.67 21.85 14.16
C ILE A 218 1.96 21.93 14.98
N PHE A 219 3.08 21.36 14.53
CA PHE A 219 4.35 21.34 15.27
C PHE A 219 5.08 22.68 15.26
N SER A 220 4.67 23.64 14.41
CA SER A 220 5.22 25.00 14.41
C SER A 220 4.80 25.81 15.64
N GLN A 221 3.75 25.37 16.34
CA GLN A 221 3.20 26.03 17.51
C GLN A 221 3.63 25.32 18.79
N PRO A 222 3.85 26.03 19.91
CA PRO A 222 4.06 25.40 21.20
C PRO A 222 2.76 24.76 21.71
N TRP A 223 2.73 23.43 21.86
CA TRP A 223 1.53 22.71 22.32
C TRP A 223 1.31 22.81 23.83
N ILE A 224 2.39 23.05 24.58
CA ILE A 224 2.34 23.29 26.02
C ILE A 224 2.81 24.73 26.25
N VAL A 225 1.87 25.62 26.53
CA VAL A 225 2.14 26.98 27.03
C VAL A 225 2.36 26.91 28.54
N ASP A 226 3.28 27.71 29.08
CA ASP A 226 3.79 27.60 30.48
C ASP A 226 2.70 27.61 31.58
N THR A 227 1.49 28.09 31.29
CA THR A 227 0.33 28.03 32.20
C THR A 227 -0.20 26.61 32.44
N ALA A 228 0.06 25.65 31.55
CA ALA A 228 -0.45 24.26 31.63
C ALA A 228 0.45 23.31 32.44
N ARG A 229 1.72 23.66 32.72
CA ARG A 229 2.62 22.84 33.55
C ARG A 229 2.21 22.77 35.02
N GLN A 230 1.37 23.70 35.48
CA GLN A 230 0.94 23.76 36.88
C GLN A 230 -0.14 22.72 37.23
N THR A 231 -0.95 22.27 36.26
CA THR A 231 -2.09 21.36 36.50
C THR A 231 -1.71 19.87 36.57
N TYR A 232 -0.63 19.44 35.91
CA TYR A 232 -0.19 18.04 36.00
C TYR A 232 0.46 17.71 37.35
N ASN A 233 1.21 18.65 37.94
CA ASN A 233 1.82 18.48 39.26
C ASN A 233 0.81 18.48 40.43
N SER A 234 -0.46 18.84 40.20
CA SER A 234 -1.50 18.83 41.23
C SER A 234 -2.34 17.56 41.28
N LEU A 235 -2.25 16.67 40.29
CA LEU A 235 -3.03 15.42 40.26
C LEU A 235 -2.32 14.24 40.95
N ASP A 236 -1.00 14.34 41.19
CA ASP A 236 -0.16 13.27 41.80
C ASP A 236 0.03 13.42 43.33
N ARG A 237 -0.83 14.16 44.05
CA ARG A 237 -0.75 14.25 45.52
C ARG A 237 -1.91 13.62 46.30
N ASP A 238 -2.94 13.10 45.63
CA ASP A 238 -4.13 12.56 46.29
C ASP A 238 -4.54 11.15 45.79
N LEU A 239 -3.57 10.23 45.60
CA LEU A 239 -3.83 8.78 45.51
C LEU A 239 -2.82 7.97 46.34
#